data_AF-A0A4Q6BCM1-F1
#
_entry.id   AF-A0A4Q6BCM1-F1
#
_cell.length_a   1.000
_cell.length_b   1.000
_cell.length_c   1.000
_cell.angle_alpha   90.00
_cell.angle_beta   90.00
_cell.angle_gamma   90.00
#
_symmetry.space_group_name_H-M   'P 1'
#
loop_
_entity.id
_entity.type
_entity.pdbx_description
1 polymer ?
#
loop_
_entity_poly.entity_id
_entity_poly.type
_entity_poly.pdbx_seq_one_letter_code
_entity_poly.pdbx_strand_id
1 'polypeptide(L)'
;MLEVDESGAIIHVDDAALAASARAGAIPVVSPFGETASGQIKNLHANEVTHALSQQLRPHKVVFLSSRGGLRDDSGSLLSAVNLAEDYERVMAEGRLDPSSHRTLGSLAKLLEVLPPTSSASVTSPAHLARELFTHGGSGTLVRRGERVQVHESFDGIDTERLRALLEECFGRKLHPDYFAAKKPYRIYLAESYRATAILTLEQVGGSAVPYLDKFAVTPEAQGEGVGGSIWQRMRREVPKVFWRARGVNPINGWYAQQADGLYKTDDFWVFWCKMHDFDEIRAAVERALAMPATLKKPPEDQ
;
A
#
# COMPACT_ATOMS: atom_id res chain seq x y z
N MET A 1 28.92 18.31 7.35
CA MET A 1 28.91 18.60 8.81
C MET A 1 27.55 19.18 9.18
N LEU A 2 27.06 18.98 10.41
CA LEU A 2 25.79 19.58 10.86
C LEU A 2 26.10 20.88 11.58
N GLU A 3 25.64 22.00 11.05
CA GLU A 3 25.78 23.29 11.72
C GLU A 3 24.53 23.57 12.56
N VAL A 4 24.74 24.04 13.78
CA VAL A 4 23.67 24.33 14.73
C VAL A 4 23.80 25.73 15.31
N ASP A 5 22.69 26.30 15.75
CA ASP A 5 22.71 27.57 16.48
C ASP A 5 23.11 27.40 17.96
N GLU A 6 23.20 28.52 18.67
CA GLU A 6 23.51 28.55 20.10
C GLU A 6 22.41 27.93 20.99
N SER A 7 21.25 27.56 20.45
CA SER A 7 20.23 26.75 21.13
C SER A 7 20.37 25.24 20.85
N GLY A 8 21.06 24.87 19.77
CA GLY A 8 21.23 23.50 19.30
C GLY A 8 20.29 23.11 18.15
N ALA A 9 19.56 24.06 17.57
CA ALA A 9 18.74 23.81 16.39
C ALA A 9 19.63 23.71 15.13
N ILE A 10 19.36 22.71 14.28
CA ILE A 10 20.10 22.51 13.02
C ILE A 10 19.74 23.63 12.04
N ILE A 11 20.75 24.37 11.58
CA ILE A 11 20.59 25.49 10.65
C ILE A 11 21.13 25.16 9.25
N HIS A 12 22.11 24.26 9.15
CA HIS A 12 22.68 23.86 7.87
C HIS A 12 23.20 22.40 7.91
N VAL A 13 23.11 21.74 6.75
CA VAL A 13 23.63 20.39 6.52
C VAL A 13 24.59 20.46 5.35
N ASP A 14 25.89 20.35 5.64
CA ASP A 14 26.90 20.16 4.61
C ASP A 14 27.03 18.65 4.29
N ASP A 15 26.66 18.28 3.08
CA ASP A 15 26.65 16.91 2.58
C ASP A 15 27.89 16.53 1.75
N ALA A 16 28.87 17.45 1.57
CA ALA A 16 30.01 17.22 0.69
C ALA A 16 30.83 15.99 1.12
N ALA A 17 31.05 15.82 2.43
CA ALA A 17 31.74 14.66 3.00
C ALA A 17 30.94 13.36 2.82
N LEU A 18 29.60 13.42 2.94
CA LEU A 18 28.73 12.27 2.73
C LEU A 18 28.79 11.82 1.28
N ALA A 19 28.69 12.77 0.34
CA ALA A 19 28.76 12.53 -1.08
C ALA A 19 30.15 12.00 -1.50
N ALA A 20 31.23 12.51 -0.91
CA ALA A 20 32.59 12.01 -1.16
C ALA A 20 32.75 10.56 -0.69
N SER A 21 32.27 10.22 0.50
CA SER A 21 32.28 8.85 1.04
C SER A 21 31.48 7.89 0.15
N ALA A 22 30.27 8.29 -0.25
CA ALA A 22 29.42 7.50 -1.14
C ALA A 22 30.07 7.27 -2.52
N ARG A 23 30.70 8.30 -3.11
CA ARG A 23 31.43 8.18 -4.38
C ARG A 23 32.63 7.23 -4.29
N ALA A 24 33.22 7.08 -3.11
CA ALA A 24 34.29 6.11 -2.85
C ALA A 24 33.76 4.68 -2.61
N GLY A 25 32.44 4.45 -2.69
CA GLY A 25 31.82 3.15 -2.43
C GLY A 25 31.71 2.79 -0.94
N ALA A 26 31.92 3.76 -0.04
CA ALA A 26 31.77 3.58 1.39
C ALA A 26 30.38 4.02 1.87
N ILE A 27 29.89 3.39 2.95
CA ILE A 27 28.65 3.83 3.62
C ILE A 27 29.03 4.90 4.64
N PRO A 28 28.59 6.16 4.48
CA PRO A 28 28.86 7.20 5.47
C PRO A 28 28.09 6.90 6.77
N VAL A 29 28.80 6.90 7.89
CA VAL A 29 28.21 6.79 9.23
C VAL A 29 28.23 8.16 9.89
N VAL A 30 27.05 8.67 10.24
CA VAL A 30 26.89 10.02 10.82
C VAL A 30 26.50 9.89 12.29
N SER A 31 27.31 10.49 13.16
CA SER A 31 26.96 10.65 14.58
C SER A 31 26.05 11.88 14.77
N PRO A 32 25.11 11.87 15.71
CA PRO A 32 24.15 12.96 15.90
C PRO A 32 24.76 14.13 16.67
N PHE A 33 25.85 14.69 16.15
CA PHE A 33 26.53 15.86 16.70
C PHE A 33 26.47 17.02 15.73
N GLY A 34 26.21 18.22 16.23
CA GLY A 34 26.31 19.46 15.49
C GLY A 34 27.39 20.38 16.07
N GLU A 35 27.85 21.32 15.27
CA GLU A 35 28.84 22.33 15.66
C GLU A 35 28.26 23.73 15.52
N THR A 36 28.46 24.57 16.54
CA THR A 36 28.09 25.99 16.48
C THR A 36 29.13 26.80 15.70
N ALA A 37 28.80 28.03 15.31
CA ALA A 37 29.77 28.95 14.68
C ALA A 37 31.00 29.26 15.58
N SER A 38 30.86 29.08 16.90
CA SER A 38 31.93 29.22 17.89
C SER A 38 32.78 27.95 18.06
N GLY A 39 32.48 26.86 17.33
CA GLY A 39 33.18 25.57 17.39
C GLY A 39 32.73 24.65 18.53
N GLN A 40 31.61 24.97 19.20
CA GLN A 40 31.08 24.13 20.27
C GLN A 40 30.32 22.94 19.70
N ILE A 41 30.69 21.72 20.10
CA ILE A 41 29.98 20.50 19.74
C ILE A 41 28.75 20.31 20.63
N LYS A 42 27.60 20.05 20.01
CA LYS A 42 26.32 19.78 20.67
C LYS A 42 25.78 18.41 20.31
N ASN A 43 25.19 17.74 21.29
CA ASN A 43 24.48 16.48 21.09
C ASN A 43 23.07 16.77 20.59
N LEU A 44 22.66 16.10 19.52
CA LEU A 44 21.38 16.30 18.85
C LEU A 44 20.51 15.04 18.94
N HIS A 45 19.21 15.21 18.80
CA HIS A 45 18.33 14.06 18.72
C HIS A 45 18.46 13.38 17.35
N ALA A 46 18.65 12.06 17.32
CA ALA A 46 18.88 11.31 16.07
C ALA A 46 17.75 11.51 15.02
N ASN A 47 16.51 11.66 15.46
CA ASN A 47 15.40 11.94 14.54
C ASN A 47 15.52 13.32 13.88
N GLU A 48 16.00 14.34 14.59
CA GLU A 48 16.19 15.70 14.03
C GLU A 48 17.28 15.68 12.97
N VAL A 49 18.39 14.99 13.26
CA VAL A 49 19.47 14.75 12.30
C VAL A 49 18.98 14.00 11.08
N THR A 50 18.18 12.94 11.28
CA THR A 50 17.59 12.16 10.18
C THR A 50 16.68 13.02 9.31
N HIS A 51 15.86 13.88 9.92
CA HIS A 51 15.00 14.84 9.21
C HIS A 51 15.82 15.82 8.37
N ALA A 52 16.81 16.47 8.97
CA ALA A 52 17.65 17.46 8.30
C ALA A 52 18.44 16.83 7.13
N LEU A 53 19.04 15.65 7.35
CA LEU A 53 19.73 14.91 6.29
C LEU A 53 18.77 14.48 5.18
N SER A 54 17.55 14.04 5.52
CA SER A 54 16.57 13.62 4.51
C SER A 54 16.10 14.80 3.66
N GLN A 55 15.89 15.98 4.27
CA GLN A 55 15.54 17.19 3.53
C GLN A 55 16.63 17.60 2.54
N GLN A 56 17.90 17.51 2.96
CA GLN A 56 19.06 17.84 2.13
C GLN A 56 19.26 16.81 0.99
N LEU A 57 19.27 15.51 1.33
CA LEU A 57 19.61 14.43 0.40
C LEU A 57 18.43 13.98 -0.47
N ARG A 58 17.19 14.26 -0.06
CA ARG A 58 15.93 13.85 -0.73
C ARG A 58 15.91 12.37 -1.16
N PRO A 59 16.10 11.42 -0.21
CA PRO A 59 16.22 10.01 -0.57
C PRO A 59 14.91 9.41 -1.06
N HIS A 60 15.00 8.40 -1.93
CA HIS A 60 13.84 7.58 -2.31
C HIS A 60 13.32 6.72 -1.15
N LYS A 61 14.20 6.32 -0.23
CA LYS A 61 13.83 5.47 0.91
C LYS A 61 14.57 5.90 2.16
N VAL A 62 13.84 6.04 3.26
CA VAL A 62 14.39 6.25 4.61
C VAL A 62 14.09 5.02 5.44
N VAL A 63 15.09 4.41 6.06
CA VAL A 63 14.89 3.20 6.85
C VAL A 63 15.18 3.46 8.32
N PHE A 64 14.19 3.21 9.16
CA PHE A 64 14.31 3.24 10.61
C PHE A 64 14.47 1.80 11.12
N LEU A 65 15.64 1.52 11.69
CA LEU A 65 15.92 0.22 12.30
C LEU A 65 15.46 0.22 13.75
N SER A 66 14.70 -0.80 14.13
CA SER A 66 14.26 -1.04 15.50
C SER A 66 14.36 -2.52 15.87
N SER A 67 14.59 -2.81 17.15
CA SER A 67 14.57 -4.19 17.66
C SER A 67 13.18 -4.85 17.54
N ARG A 68 12.11 -4.05 17.53
CA ARG A 68 10.71 -4.53 17.46
C ARG A 68 10.24 -4.85 16.03
N GLY A 69 10.98 -4.38 15.02
CA GLY A 69 10.79 -4.74 13.62
C GLY A 69 9.69 -4.00 12.86
N GLY A 70 8.93 -3.10 13.49
CA GLY A 70 7.86 -2.36 12.82
C GLY A 70 6.93 -1.63 13.81
N LEU A 71 5.95 -0.91 13.27
CA LEU A 71 4.89 -0.25 14.01
C LEU A 71 3.83 -1.26 14.42
N ARG A 72 3.44 -1.23 15.69
CA ARG A 72 2.50 -2.17 16.27
C ARG A 72 1.33 -1.48 16.94
N ASP A 73 0.21 -2.18 16.94
CA ASP A 73 -0.93 -1.83 17.75
C ASP A 73 -0.77 -2.31 19.22
N ASP A 74 -1.69 -1.92 20.09
CA ASP A 74 -1.71 -2.30 21.51
C ASP A 74 -1.87 -3.82 21.74
N SER A 75 -2.38 -4.55 20.75
CA SER A 75 -2.43 -6.02 20.78
C SER A 75 -1.10 -6.66 20.37
N GLY A 76 -0.13 -5.86 19.95
CA GLY A 76 1.16 -6.31 19.43
C GLY A 76 1.11 -6.69 17.95
N SER A 77 -0.02 -6.50 17.26
CA SER A 77 -0.16 -6.78 15.83
C SER A 77 0.65 -5.78 15.01
N LEU A 78 1.33 -6.26 13.97
CA LEU A 78 2.15 -5.45 13.08
C LEU A 78 1.27 -4.72 12.05
N LEU A 79 1.43 -3.40 11.94
CA LEU A 79 0.93 -2.66 10.80
C LEU A 79 1.93 -2.82 9.65
N SER A 80 1.59 -3.58 8.61
CA SER A 80 2.51 -3.83 7.49
C SER A 80 2.72 -2.61 6.59
N ALA A 81 1.70 -1.78 6.44
CA ALA A 81 1.76 -0.57 5.63
C ALA A 81 0.85 0.54 6.18
N VAL A 82 1.23 1.79 5.94
CA VAL A 82 0.45 2.99 6.29
C VAL A 82 0.47 3.96 5.11
N ASN A 83 -0.71 4.25 4.56
CA ASN A 83 -0.92 5.33 3.60
C ASN A 83 -1.32 6.59 4.38
N LEU A 84 -0.42 7.57 4.53
CA LEU A 84 -0.69 8.74 5.36
C LEU A 84 -1.90 9.56 4.87
N ALA A 85 -2.15 9.61 3.55
CA ALA A 85 -3.30 10.32 3.01
C ALA A 85 -4.66 9.72 3.42
N GLU A 86 -4.70 8.41 3.73
CA GLU A 86 -5.92 7.65 4.03
C GLU A 86 -6.03 7.23 5.50
N ASP A 87 -4.91 6.80 6.06
CA ASP A 87 -4.85 6.09 7.33
C ASP A 87 -4.43 6.97 8.49
N TYR A 88 -3.73 8.09 8.27
CA TYR A 88 -3.03 8.81 9.34
C TYR A 88 -3.95 9.26 10.47
N GLU A 89 -4.99 10.05 10.15
CA GLU A 89 -5.94 10.55 11.15
C GLU A 89 -6.56 9.41 11.95
N ARG A 90 -7.01 8.37 11.26
CA ARG A 90 -7.63 7.20 11.89
C ARG A 90 -6.65 6.45 12.79
N VAL A 91 -5.46 6.14 12.30
CA VAL A 91 -4.46 5.36 13.03
C VAL A 91 -3.95 6.13 14.26
N MET A 92 -3.86 7.45 14.17
CA MET A 92 -3.45 8.32 15.28
C MET A 92 -4.59 8.57 16.28
N ALA A 93 -5.83 8.74 15.82
CA ALA A 93 -6.98 9.04 16.68
C ALA A 93 -7.55 7.81 17.41
N GLU A 94 -7.51 6.63 16.79
CA GLU A 94 -8.10 5.42 17.38
C GLU A 94 -7.32 4.91 18.61
N GLY A 95 -6.20 5.54 18.99
CA GLY A 95 -5.41 5.14 20.17
C GLY A 95 -4.88 3.71 20.09
N ARG A 96 -4.90 3.11 18.89
CA ARG A 96 -4.58 1.69 18.70
C ARG A 96 -3.09 1.44 18.59
N LEU A 97 -2.27 2.45 18.29
CA LEU A 97 -0.82 2.27 18.24
C LEU A 97 -0.23 2.32 19.64
N ASP A 98 0.72 1.41 19.90
CA ASP A 98 1.49 1.51 21.13
C ASP A 98 2.24 2.86 21.18
N PRO A 99 2.58 3.38 22.38
CA PRO A 99 3.13 4.73 22.51
C PRO A 99 4.41 4.98 21.69
N SER A 100 5.24 3.95 21.48
CA SER A 100 6.44 4.05 20.65
C SER A 100 6.10 4.13 19.17
N SER A 101 5.16 3.30 18.73
CA SER A 101 4.66 3.27 17.35
C SER A 101 3.96 4.58 16.99
N HIS A 102 3.16 5.14 17.91
CA HIS A 102 2.51 6.44 17.74
C HIS A 102 3.52 7.58 17.54
N ARG A 103 4.56 7.68 18.38
CA ARG A 103 5.63 8.69 18.21
C ARG A 103 6.40 8.50 16.91
N THR A 104 6.70 7.25 16.55
CA THR A 104 7.43 6.93 15.32
C THR A 104 6.61 7.34 14.09
N LEU A 105 5.32 6.98 14.04
CA LEU A 105 4.44 7.35 12.93
C LEU A 105 4.32 8.87 12.78
N GLY A 106 4.15 9.61 13.89
CA GLY A 106 4.11 11.07 13.85
C GLY A 106 5.42 11.70 13.34
N SER A 107 6.57 11.13 13.69
CA SER A 107 7.86 11.60 13.16
C SER A 107 8.04 11.29 11.67
N LEU A 108 7.60 10.10 11.23
CA LEU A 108 7.62 9.70 9.82
C LEU A 108 6.67 10.53 8.96
N ALA A 109 5.50 10.89 9.49
CA ALA A 109 4.53 11.74 8.80
C ALA A 109 5.13 13.11 8.47
N LYS A 110 5.72 13.77 9.48
CA LYS A 110 6.45 15.04 9.30
C LYS A 110 7.61 14.91 8.30
N LEU A 111 8.31 13.77 8.29
CA LEU A 111 9.44 13.54 7.40
C LEU A 111 8.98 13.42 5.95
N LEU A 112 7.93 12.64 5.71
CA LEU A 112 7.41 12.38 4.37
C LEU A 112 6.63 13.58 3.81
N GLU A 113 6.19 14.51 4.64
CA GLU A 113 5.57 15.77 4.23
C GLU A 113 6.54 16.66 3.45
N VAL A 114 7.82 16.70 3.86
CA VAL A 114 8.86 17.53 3.25
C VAL A 114 9.63 16.84 2.12
N LEU A 115 9.41 15.52 1.93
CA LEU A 115 10.07 14.72 0.91
C LEU A 115 9.22 14.63 -0.38
N PRO A 116 9.85 14.25 -1.51
CA PRO A 116 9.11 13.93 -2.73
C PRO A 116 7.99 12.89 -2.49
N PRO A 117 6.87 12.94 -3.23
CA PRO A 117 5.77 11.98 -3.09
C PRO A 117 6.20 10.52 -3.32
N THR A 118 7.24 10.33 -4.13
CA THR A 118 7.85 9.03 -4.45
C THR A 118 8.70 8.47 -3.32
N SER A 119 9.03 9.28 -2.31
CA SER A 119 9.80 8.82 -1.15
C SER A 119 8.93 7.97 -0.23
N SER A 120 9.58 7.00 0.42
CA SER A 120 8.95 6.12 1.39
C SER A 120 9.82 5.96 2.63
N ALA A 121 9.19 5.61 3.74
CA ALA A 121 9.88 5.24 4.95
C ALA A 121 9.56 3.79 5.33
N SER A 122 10.54 3.03 5.78
CA SER A 122 10.34 1.67 6.30
C SER A 122 10.81 1.60 7.75
N VAL A 123 10.00 1.01 8.64
CA VAL A 123 10.42 0.64 9.99
C VAL A 123 10.61 -0.87 10.02
N THR A 124 11.83 -1.34 10.23
CA THR A 124 12.13 -2.78 10.23
C THR A 124 13.21 -3.14 11.23
N SER A 125 13.54 -4.43 11.37
CA SER A 125 14.68 -4.87 12.18
C SER A 125 15.92 -5.11 11.31
N PRO A 126 17.14 -5.01 11.86
CA PRO A 126 18.36 -5.27 11.10
C PRO A 126 18.36 -6.62 10.38
N ALA A 127 17.89 -7.68 11.06
CA ALA A 127 17.80 -9.03 10.50
C ALA A 127 16.84 -9.15 9.30
N HIS A 128 15.91 -8.19 9.18
CA HIS A 128 14.83 -8.21 8.20
C HIS A 128 14.98 -7.14 7.11
N LEU A 129 16.05 -6.34 7.17
CA LEU A 129 16.27 -5.21 6.27
C LEU A 129 16.23 -5.59 4.80
N ALA A 130 16.95 -6.63 4.40
CA ALA A 130 16.98 -7.08 3.00
C ALA A 130 15.58 -7.50 2.51
N ARG A 131 14.83 -8.25 3.32
CA ARG A 131 13.47 -8.67 2.98
C ARG A 131 12.53 -7.47 2.86
N GLU A 132 12.64 -6.48 3.73
CA GLU A 132 11.86 -5.24 3.66
C GLU A 132 12.20 -4.37 2.43
N LEU A 133 13.46 -4.36 2.01
CA LEU A 133 13.89 -3.54 0.88
C LEU A 133 13.54 -4.15 -0.48
N PHE A 134 13.59 -5.47 -0.61
CA PHE A 134 13.55 -6.16 -1.89
C PHE A 134 12.36 -7.10 -2.09
N THR A 135 11.41 -7.15 -1.15
CA THR A 135 10.18 -7.96 -1.32
C THR A 135 8.91 -7.14 -1.13
N HIS A 136 7.85 -7.54 -1.83
CA HIS A 136 6.53 -6.91 -1.71
C HIS A 136 5.81 -7.25 -0.39
N GLY A 137 6.16 -8.38 0.24
CA GLY A 137 5.56 -8.82 1.50
C GLY A 137 6.16 -8.16 2.75
N GLY A 138 7.41 -7.66 2.64
CA GLY A 138 8.11 -6.95 3.70
C GLY A 138 8.29 -7.74 5.00
N SER A 139 8.83 -7.08 6.01
CA SER A 139 8.99 -7.62 7.38
C SER A 139 8.68 -6.62 8.47
N GLY A 140 8.28 -5.42 8.09
CA GLY A 140 8.06 -4.33 9.02
C GLY A 140 6.91 -3.48 8.55
N THR A 141 7.06 -2.17 8.71
CA THR A 141 6.02 -1.21 8.34
C THR A 141 6.52 -0.27 7.27
N LEU A 142 5.84 -0.28 6.13
CA LEU A 142 6.07 0.65 5.03
C LEU A 142 5.13 1.84 5.17
N VAL A 143 5.69 3.01 5.43
CA VAL A 143 4.96 4.28 5.55
C VAL A 143 5.21 5.11 4.30
N ARG A 144 4.12 5.62 3.71
CA ARG A 144 4.17 6.49 2.54
C ARG A 144 3.22 7.65 2.73
N ARG A 145 3.53 8.77 2.07
CA ARG A 145 2.54 9.83 1.91
C ARG A 145 1.28 9.28 1.24
N GLY A 146 1.50 8.41 0.23
CA GLY A 146 0.47 7.71 -0.51
C GLY A 146 -0.42 8.67 -1.28
N GLU A 147 -1.57 8.16 -1.69
CA GLU A 147 -2.55 8.89 -2.47
C GLU A 147 -3.95 8.60 -1.92
N ARG A 148 -4.88 9.51 -2.16
CA ARG A 148 -6.26 9.34 -1.71
C ARG A 148 -6.98 8.28 -2.53
N VAL A 149 -7.83 7.52 -1.85
CA VAL A 149 -8.72 6.54 -2.45
C VAL A 149 -10.14 7.10 -2.40
N GLN A 150 -10.68 7.42 -3.55
CA GLN A 150 -12.06 7.84 -3.70
C GLN A 150 -12.98 6.62 -3.69
N VAL A 151 -14.14 6.76 -3.06
CA VAL A 151 -15.18 5.72 -3.05
C VAL A 151 -16.38 6.23 -3.82
N HIS A 152 -16.77 5.49 -4.85
CA HIS A 152 -17.91 5.78 -5.70
C HIS A 152 -18.92 4.64 -5.66
N GLU A 153 -20.21 4.94 -5.85
CA GLU A 153 -21.27 3.93 -5.88
C GLU A 153 -21.68 3.58 -7.33
N SER A 154 -21.44 4.48 -8.28
CA SER A 154 -21.67 4.29 -9.71
C SER A 154 -20.42 4.65 -10.52
N PHE A 155 -20.48 4.47 -11.84
CA PHE A 155 -19.46 5.02 -12.74
C PHE A 155 -19.65 6.53 -13.01
N ASP A 156 -20.71 7.14 -12.49
CA ASP A 156 -20.97 8.56 -12.69
C ASP A 156 -19.92 9.41 -11.97
N GLY A 157 -19.36 10.39 -12.66
CA GLY A 157 -18.27 11.21 -12.13
C GLY A 157 -16.89 10.55 -12.18
N ILE A 158 -16.78 9.31 -12.67
CA ILE A 158 -15.49 8.66 -12.96
C ILE A 158 -15.12 8.88 -14.43
N ASP A 159 -13.84 9.18 -14.67
CA ASP A 159 -13.26 9.15 -16.01
C ASP A 159 -13.14 7.70 -16.49
N THR A 160 -14.16 7.23 -17.21
CA THR A 160 -14.23 5.84 -17.69
C THR A 160 -13.19 5.51 -18.76
N GLU A 161 -12.62 6.50 -19.45
CA GLU A 161 -11.53 6.29 -20.40
C GLU A 161 -10.23 5.97 -19.66
N ARG A 162 -9.89 6.75 -18.64
CA ARG A 162 -8.74 6.46 -17.77
C ARG A 162 -8.91 5.16 -17.01
N LEU A 163 -10.11 4.89 -16.50
CA LEU A 163 -10.40 3.61 -15.84
C LEU A 163 -10.26 2.44 -16.81
N ARG A 164 -10.71 2.58 -18.06
CA ARG A 164 -10.47 1.56 -19.10
C ARG A 164 -8.99 1.34 -19.32
N ALA A 165 -8.21 2.40 -19.50
CA ALA A 165 -6.77 2.30 -19.71
C ALA A 165 -6.09 1.52 -18.57
N LEU A 166 -6.39 1.88 -17.31
CA LEU A 166 -5.91 1.16 -16.13
C LEU A 166 -6.24 -0.34 -16.17
N LEU A 167 -7.50 -0.69 -16.44
CA LEU A 167 -7.93 -2.09 -16.49
C LEU A 167 -7.22 -2.84 -17.61
N GLU A 168 -7.16 -2.27 -18.81
CA GLU A 168 -6.52 -2.91 -19.96
C GLU A 168 -5.01 -3.13 -19.75
N GLU A 169 -4.34 -2.15 -19.14
CA GLU A 169 -2.93 -2.24 -18.75
C GLU A 169 -2.71 -3.37 -17.73
N CYS A 170 -3.47 -3.38 -16.64
CA CYS A 170 -3.28 -4.37 -15.56
C CYS A 170 -3.61 -5.81 -15.98
N PHE A 171 -4.61 -5.99 -16.84
CA PHE A 171 -5.02 -7.33 -17.29
C PHE A 171 -4.36 -7.76 -18.61
N GLY A 172 -3.61 -6.88 -19.27
CA GLY A 172 -2.97 -7.13 -20.57
C GLY A 172 -3.96 -7.45 -21.71
N ARG A 173 -5.24 -7.08 -21.56
CA ARG A 173 -6.33 -7.47 -22.47
C ARG A 173 -7.35 -6.34 -22.61
N LYS A 174 -7.92 -6.22 -23.80
CA LYS A 174 -8.98 -5.23 -24.07
C LYS A 174 -10.23 -5.51 -23.25
N LEU A 175 -10.75 -4.47 -22.61
CA LEU A 175 -12.01 -4.52 -21.86
C LEU A 175 -13.17 -4.61 -22.85
N HIS A 176 -14.24 -5.32 -22.49
CA HIS A 176 -15.43 -5.33 -23.33
C HIS A 176 -15.93 -3.88 -23.56
N PRO A 177 -16.34 -3.49 -24.78
CA PRO A 177 -16.81 -2.12 -25.05
C PRO A 177 -17.93 -1.71 -24.10
N ASP A 178 -18.93 -2.58 -23.95
CA ASP A 178 -20.13 -2.30 -23.14
C ASP A 178 -19.94 -2.53 -21.62
N TYR A 179 -18.71 -2.73 -21.14
CA TYR A 179 -18.48 -3.06 -19.72
C TYR A 179 -19.12 -2.04 -18.77
N PHE A 180 -18.88 -0.74 -18.98
CA PHE A 180 -19.40 0.32 -18.12
C PHE A 180 -20.92 0.51 -18.26
N ALA A 181 -21.51 0.13 -19.40
CA ALA A 181 -22.95 0.19 -19.61
C ALA A 181 -23.68 -1.03 -19.02
N ALA A 182 -23.05 -2.21 -19.09
CA ALA A 182 -23.65 -3.48 -18.66
C ALA A 182 -23.48 -3.74 -17.16
N LYS A 183 -22.37 -3.29 -16.56
CA LYS A 183 -22.10 -3.50 -15.14
C LYS A 183 -22.69 -2.39 -14.29
N LYS A 184 -23.35 -2.79 -13.20
CA LYS A 184 -23.84 -1.90 -12.15
C LYS A 184 -22.96 -2.07 -10.93
N PRO A 185 -21.96 -1.20 -10.73
CA PRO A 185 -21.15 -1.26 -9.53
C PRO A 185 -22.03 -0.93 -8.32
N TYR A 186 -21.65 -1.50 -7.19
CA TYR A 186 -22.16 -1.17 -5.86
C TYR A 186 -21.16 -0.29 -5.12
N ARG A 187 -19.86 -0.53 -5.35
CA ARG A 187 -18.79 0.23 -4.73
C ARG A 187 -17.54 0.18 -5.59
N ILE A 188 -16.88 1.32 -5.77
CA ILE A 188 -15.63 1.45 -6.49
C ILE A 188 -14.65 2.17 -5.59
N TYR A 189 -13.54 1.52 -5.28
CA TYR A 189 -12.38 2.16 -4.67
C TYR A 189 -11.43 2.53 -5.80
N LEU A 190 -11.12 3.81 -5.94
CA LEU A 190 -10.30 4.32 -7.03
C LEU A 190 -9.22 5.24 -6.48
N ALA A 191 -7.97 4.89 -6.73
CA ALA A 191 -6.84 5.76 -6.45
C ALA A 191 -6.93 7.02 -7.32
N GLU A 192 -6.70 8.22 -6.76
CA GLU A 192 -6.82 9.50 -7.48
C GLU A 192 -5.95 9.58 -8.75
N SER A 193 -4.82 8.86 -8.77
CA SER A 193 -3.93 8.76 -9.93
C SER A 193 -4.43 7.81 -11.03
N TYR A 194 -5.49 7.03 -10.81
CA TYR A 194 -5.95 5.94 -11.68
C TYR A 194 -4.90 4.84 -11.88
N ARG A 195 -4.06 4.57 -10.87
CA ARG A 195 -3.06 3.48 -10.91
C ARG A 195 -3.50 2.22 -10.18
N ALA A 196 -4.60 2.28 -9.43
CA ALA A 196 -5.19 1.14 -8.74
C ALA A 196 -6.70 1.32 -8.53
N THR A 197 -7.45 0.21 -8.61
CA THR A 197 -8.90 0.20 -8.35
C THR A 197 -9.40 -1.17 -7.84
N ALA A 198 -10.46 -1.14 -7.04
CA ALA A 198 -11.32 -2.27 -6.74
C ALA A 198 -12.77 -1.94 -7.11
N ILE A 199 -13.37 -2.72 -8.02
CA ILE A 199 -14.76 -2.55 -8.47
C ILE A 199 -15.58 -3.71 -7.94
N LEU A 200 -16.62 -3.42 -7.16
CA LEU A 200 -17.53 -4.40 -6.59
C LEU A 200 -18.91 -4.26 -7.20
N THR A 201 -19.57 -5.39 -7.45
CA THR A 201 -21.00 -5.49 -7.80
C THR A 201 -21.77 -6.20 -6.68
N LEU A 202 -23.10 -6.14 -6.72
CA LEU A 202 -23.96 -6.99 -5.88
C LEU A 202 -24.52 -8.12 -6.74
N GLU A 203 -24.27 -9.36 -6.31
CA GLU A 203 -24.67 -10.56 -7.04
C GLU A 203 -25.66 -11.36 -6.22
N GLN A 204 -26.68 -11.91 -6.89
CA GLN A 204 -27.70 -12.73 -6.23
C GLN A 204 -27.14 -14.12 -5.94
N VAL A 205 -27.06 -14.46 -4.66
CA VAL A 205 -26.53 -15.71 -4.12
C VAL A 205 -27.51 -16.21 -3.06
N GLY A 206 -28.10 -17.40 -3.27
CA GLY A 206 -29.00 -18.00 -2.29
C GLY A 206 -30.21 -17.13 -1.89
N GLY A 207 -30.67 -16.27 -2.79
CA GLY A 207 -31.77 -15.32 -2.53
C GLY A 207 -31.37 -14.01 -1.84
N SER A 208 -30.07 -13.78 -1.61
CA SER A 208 -29.54 -12.55 -1.03
C SER A 208 -28.57 -11.85 -1.98
N ALA A 209 -28.50 -10.52 -1.90
CA ALA A 209 -27.50 -9.73 -2.62
C ALA A 209 -26.17 -9.76 -1.85
N VAL A 210 -25.12 -10.30 -2.47
CA VAL A 210 -23.81 -10.48 -1.85
C VAL A 210 -22.74 -9.69 -2.65
N PRO A 211 -21.86 -8.93 -1.99
CA PRO A 211 -20.78 -8.22 -2.67
C PRO A 211 -19.83 -9.17 -3.42
N TYR A 212 -19.59 -8.87 -4.69
CA TYR A 212 -18.66 -9.57 -5.55
C TYR A 212 -17.58 -8.61 -6.06
N LEU A 213 -16.31 -8.98 -5.91
CA LEU A 213 -15.20 -8.20 -6.46
C LEU A 213 -15.00 -8.54 -7.95
N ASP A 214 -15.46 -7.65 -8.83
CA ASP A 214 -15.45 -7.82 -10.28
C ASP A 214 -14.10 -7.47 -10.90
N LYS A 215 -13.44 -6.42 -10.39
CA LYS A 215 -12.07 -6.04 -10.78
C LYS A 215 -11.26 -5.67 -9.56
N PHE A 216 -10.04 -6.17 -9.51
CA PHE A 216 -8.98 -5.63 -8.69
C PHE A 216 -7.76 -5.44 -9.59
N ALA A 217 -7.41 -4.20 -9.85
CA ALA A 217 -6.38 -3.84 -10.82
C ALA A 217 -5.40 -2.87 -10.16
N VAL A 218 -4.12 -3.20 -10.22
CA VAL A 218 -3.03 -2.42 -9.63
C VAL A 218 -1.88 -2.49 -10.61
N THR A 219 -1.47 -1.32 -11.13
CA THR A 219 -0.32 -1.20 -12.05
C THR A 219 0.96 -1.76 -11.41
N PRO A 220 1.93 -2.27 -12.19
CA PRO A 220 3.19 -2.76 -11.67
C PRO A 220 3.91 -1.74 -10.76
N GLU A 221 3.86 -0.46 -11.13
CA GLU A 221 4.40 0.66 -10.36
C GLU A 221 3.68 0.77 -9.00
N ALA A 222 2.35 0.68 -8.99
CA ALA A 222 1.54 0.81 -7.78
C ALA A 222 1.61 -0.41 -6.83
N GLN A 223 1.99 -1.59 -7.32
CA GLN A 223 2.11 -2.81 -6.49
C GLN A 223 3.23 -2.66 -5.45
N GLY A 224 4.39 -2.14 -5.86
CA GLY A 224 5.50 -1.81 -4.96
C GLY A 224 5.21 -0.60 -4.09
N GLU A 225 4.34 0.30 -4.54
CA GLU A 225 3.91 1.52 -3.84
C GLU A 225 2.81 1.29 -2.77
N GLY A 226 2.30 0.07 -2.61
CA GLY A 226 1.41 -0.29 -1.51
C GLY A 226 -0.01 0.29 -1.64
N VAL A 227 -0.31 0.98 -2.75
CA VAL A 227 -1.64 1.53 -3.05
C VAL A 227 -2.67 0.41 -3.16
N GLY A 228 -2.31 -0.70 -3.83
CA GLY A 228 -3.16 -1.89 -3.91
C GLY A 228 -3.49 -2.48 -2.54
N GLY A 229 -2.49 -2.53 -1.65
CA GLY A 229 -2.69 -2.97 -0.25
C GLY A 229 -3.63 -2.05 0.52
N SER A 230 -3.47 -0.73 0.38
CA SER A 230 -4.33 0.27 1.03
C SER A 230 -5.80 0.14 0.56
N ILE A 231 -6.04 0.03 -0.76
CA ILE A 231 -7.37 -0.23 -1.32
C ILE A 231 -7.96 -1.53 -0.75
N TRP A 232 -7.17 -2.62 -0.76
CA TRP A 232 -7.64 -3.92 -0.27
C TRP A 232 -8.04 -3.87 1.20
N GLN A 233 -7.20 -3.28 2.07
CA GLN A 233 -7.48 -3.19 3.50
C GLN A 233 -8.73 -2.35 3.78
N ARG A 234 -8.88 -1.20 3.10
CA ARG A 234 -10.08 -0.36 3.23
C ARG A 234 -11.32 -1.10 2.76
N MET A 235 -11.27 -1.73 1.59
CA MET A 235 -12.36 -2.55 1.04
C MET A 235 -12.76 -3.66 2.01
N ARG A 236 -11.81 -4.41 2.56
CA ARG A 236 -12.09 -5.52 3.49
C ARG A 236 -12.72 -5.05 4.80
N ARG A 237 -12.36 -3.86 5.29
CA ARG A 237 -12.97 -3.26 6.48
C ARG A 237 -14.43 -2.83 6.23
N GLU A 238 -14.68 -2.17 5.10
CA GLU A 238 -16.01 -1.64 4.76
C GLU A 238 -16.94 -2.71 4.16
N VAL A 239 -16.37 -3.75 3.55
CA VAL A 239 -17.06 -4.87 2.90
C VAL A 239 -16.46 -6.21 3.40
N PRO A 240 -16.75 -6.60 4.66
CA PRO A 240 -16.14 -7.77 5.28
C PRO A 240 -16.61 -9.10 4.66
N LYS A 241 -17.81 -9.14 4.10
CA LYS A 241 -18.36 -10.29 3.36
C LYS A 241 -18.24 -10.02 1.86
N VAL A 242 -17.42 -10.81 1.18
CA VAL A 242 -17.13 -10.64 -0.26
C VAL A 242 -16.69 -11.97 -0.85
N PHE A 243 -16.99 -12.19 -2.13
CA PHE A 243 -16.44 -13.30 -2.91
C PHE A 243 -15.94 -12.80 -4.27
N TRP A 244 -15.05 -13.57 -4.89
CA TRP A 244 -14.48 -13.22 -6.18
C TRP A 244 -13.94 -14.44 -6.90
N ARG A 245 -13.62 -14.28 -8.19
CA ARG A 245 -12.89 -15.29 -8.94
C ARG A 245 -11.65 -14.72 -9.59
N ALA A 246 -10.66 -15.58 -9.78
CA ALA A 246 -9.49 -15.31 -10.58
C ALA A 246 -9.22 -16.50 -11.51
N ARG A 247 -8.51 -16.26 -12.62
CA ARG A 247 -8.07 -17.34 -13.50
C ARG A 247 -7.15 -18.30 -12.74
N GLY A 248 -7.19 -19.59 -13.06
CA GLY A 248 -6.31 -20.59 -12.42
C GLY A 248 -4.82 -20.26 -12.52
N VAL A 249 -4.41 -19.66 -13.64
CA VAL A 249 -3.02 -19.25 -13.94
C VAL A 249 -2.65 -17.86 -13.39
N ASN A 250 -3.52 -17.18 -12.65
CA ASN A 250 -3.25 -15.83 -12.18
C ASN A 250 -2.13 -15.82 -11.11
N PRO A 251 -1.01 -15.08 -11.31
CA PRO A 251 0.12 -15.09 -10.37
C PRO A 251 -0.24 -14.62 -8.96
N ILE A 252 -1.28 -13.79 -8.79
CA ILE A 252 -1.69 -13.28 -7.47
C ILE A 252 -2.55 -14.27 -6.66
N ASN A 253 -2.89 -15.44 -7.21
CA ASN A 253 -3.73 -16.42 -6.53
C ASN A 253 -3.18 -16.89 -5.18
N GLY A 254 -1.84 -16.98 -5.06
CA GLY A 254 -1.19 -17.31 -3.79
C GLY A 254 -1.47 -16.26 -2.72
N TRP A 255 -1.47 -14.98 -3.09
CA TRP A 255 -1.83 -13.89 -2.19
C TRP A 255 -3.32 -13.91 -1.85
N TYR A 256 -4.22 -14.11 -2.83
CA TYR A 256 -5.66 -14.23 -2.57
C TYR A 256 -5.98 -15.38 -1.59
N ALA A 257 -5.30 -16.51 -1.71
CA ALA A 257 -5.48 -17.63 -0.80
C ALA A 257 -5.10 -17.28 0.66
N GLN A 258 -4.14 -16.36 0.87
CA GLN A 258 -3.79 -15.87 2.21
C GLN A 258 -4.82 -14.87 2.76
N GLN A 259 -5.57 -14.20 1.89
CA GLN A 259 -6.58 -13.20 2.28
C GLN A 259 -7.98 -13.79 2.47
N ALA A 260 -8.27 -14.94 1.85
CA ALA A 260 -9.59 -15.58 1.85
C ALA A 260 -9.79 -16.49 3.08
N ASP A 261 -11.05 -16.64 3.51
CA ASP A 261 -11.43 -17.61 4.54
C ASP A 261 -11.60 -19.02 3.93
N GLY A 262 -11.84 -19.10 2.62
CA GLY A 262 -11.91 -20.34 1.87
C GLY A 262 -11.81 -20.12 0.36
N LEU A 263 -11.57 -21.21 -0.37
CA LEU A 263 -11.46 -21.20 -1.82
C LEU A 263 -11.94 -22.52 -2.44
N TYR A 264 -12.38 -22.45 -3.70
CA TYR A 264 -12.74 -23.58 -4.55
C TYR A 264 -12.00 -23.46 -5.88
N LYS A 265 -11.39 -24.55 -6.36
CA LYS A 265 -10.56 -24.55 -7.56
C LYS A 265 -11.19 -25.40 -8.65
N THR A 266 -11.18 -24.84 -9.85
CA THR A 266 -11.39 -25.53 -11.13
C THR A 266 -10.16 -25.30 -12.01
N ASP A 267 -10.09 -25.96 -13.15
CA ASP A 267 -9.00 -25.75 -14.11
C ASP A 267 -8.94 -24.31 -14.62
N ASP A 268 -10.11 -23.71 -14.90
CA ASP A 268 -10.22 -22.36 -15.46
C ASP A 268 -10.14 -21.26 -14.41
N PHE A 269 -10.73 -21.49 -13.24
CA PHE A 269 -10.98 -20.46 -12.23
C PHE A 269 -10.78 -20.96 -10.80
N TRP A 270 -10.25 -20.08 -9.96
CA TRP A 270 -10.31 -20.19 -8.51
C TRP A 270 -11.33 -19.19 -8.00
N VAL A 271 -12.25 -19.65 -7.16
CA VAL A 271 -13.24 -18.81 -6.46
C VAL A 271 -12.83 -18.71 -5.01
N PHE A 272 -12.87 -17.51 -4.46
CA PHE A 272 -12.47 -17.19 -3.10
C PHE A 272 -13.62 -16.48 -2.39
N TRP A 273 -13.70 -16.62 -1.06
CA TRP A 273 -14.69 -15.92 -0.26
C TRP A 273 -14.15 -15.53 1.13
N CYS A 274 -14.84 -14.56 1.73
CA CYS A 274 -14.62 -14.13 3.10
C CYS A 274 -15.96 -13.95 3.83
N LYS A 275 -15.97 -14.28 5.13
CA LYS A 275 -17.10 -14.16 6.05
C LYS A 275 -18.39 -14.81 5.54
N MET A 276 -18.23 -15.95 4.86
CA MET A 276 -19.31 -16.86 4.49
C MET A 276 -19.09 -18.16 5.27
N HIS A 277 -20.10 -18.59 6.02
CA HIS A 277 -20.01 -19.73 6.93
C HIS A 277 -21.04 -20.82 6.64
N ASP A 278 -22.10 -20.49 5.92
CA ASP A 278 -23.12 -21.45 5.51
C ASP A 278 -22.73 -22.15 4.20
N PHE A 279 -22.88 -23.47 4.16
CA PHE A 279 -22.42 -24.27 3.02
C PHE A 279 -23.27 -24.04 1.77
N ASP A 280 -24.59 -23.86 1.92
CA ASP A 280 -25.48 -23.62 0.79
C ASP A 280 -25.25 -22.23 0.19
N GLU A 281 -24.98 -21.22 1.04
CA GLU A 281 -24.52 -19.91 0.60
C GLU A 281 -23.19 -19.99 -0.17
N ILE A 282 -22.18 -20.69 0.37
CA ILE A 282 -20.88 -20.84 -0.29
C ILE A 282 -21.03 -21.54 -1.64
N ARG A 283 -21.81 -22.63 -1.69
CA ARG A 283 -22.09 -23.36 -2.94
C ARG A 283 -22.72 -22.43 -3.98
N ALA A 284 -23.76 -21.68 -3.59
CA ALA A 284 -24.43 -20.74 -4.49
C ALA A 284 -23.49 -19.61 -4.96
N ALA A 285 -22.59 -19.12 -4.10
CA ALA A 285 -21.60 -18.10 -4.46
C ALA A 285 -20.60 -18.63 -5.49
N VAL A 286 -20.13 -19.87 -5.30
CA VAL A 286 -19.21 -20.55 -6.22
C VAL A 286 -19.88 -20.76 -7.58
N GLU A 287 -21.08 -21.34 -7.60
CA GLU A 287 -21.86 -21.54 -8.83
C GLU A 287 -22.10 -20.22 -9.56
N ARG A 288 -22.49 -19.17 -8.82
CA ARG A 288 -22.70 -17.83 -9.39
C ARG A 288 -21.42 -17.28 -9.99
N ALA A 289 -20.28 -17.35 -9.29
CA ALA A 289 -19.00 -16.86 -9.78
C ALA A 289 -18.52 -17.61 -11.03
N LEU A 290 -18.67 -18.94 -11.08
CA LEU A 290 -18.30 -19.74 -12.24
C LEU A 290 -19.18 -19.43 -13.46
N ALA A 291 -20.48 -19.20 -13.25
CA ALA A 291 -21.43 -18.88 -14.33
C ALA A 291 -21.27 -17.46 -14.93
N MET A 292 -20.49 -16.56 -14.30
CA MET A 292 -20.36 -15.20 -14.81
C MET A 292 -19.64 -15.15 -16.17
N PRO A 293 -20.11 -14.30 -17.11
CA PRO A 293 -19.45 -14.13 -18.39
C PRO A 293 -18.07 -13.47 -18.25
N ALA A 294 -17.19 -13.70 -19.22
CA ALA A 294 -15.92 -12.99 -19.29
C ALA A 294 -16.16 -11.50 -19.59
N THR A 295 -15.50 -10.63 -18.84
CA THR A 295 -15.59 -9.16 -18.99
C THR A 295 -14.39 -8.55 -19.74
N LEU A 296 -13.40 -9.39 -20.08
CA LEU A 296 -12.23 -9.05 -20.89
C LEU A 296 -12.27 -9.88 -22.19
N LYS A 297 -11.91 -9.27 -23.34
CA LYS A 297 -11.83 -9.98 -24.63
C LYS A 297 -10.83 -11.12 -24.56
N LYS A 298 -11.03 -12.22 -25.31
CA LYS A 298 -10.04 -13.32 -25.46
C LYS A 298 -8.65 -12.75 -25.82
N PRO A 299 -7.53 -13.38 -25.40
CA PRO A 299 -6.24 -13.00 -25.95
C PRO A 299 -6.33 -13.06 -27.48
N PRO A 300 -5.56 -12.26 -28.23
CA PRO A 300 -5.38 -12.55 -29.65
C PRO A 300 -4.95 -14.01 -29.76
N GLU A 301 -5.66 -14.81 -30.56
CA GLU A 301 -5.11 -16.10 -30.97
C GLU A 301 -3.84 -15.78 -31.76
N ASP A 302 -2.70 -16.34 -31.35
CA ASP A 302 -1.45 -16.23 -32.10
C ASP A 302 -1.75 -16.66 -33.56
N GLN A 303 -1.63 -15.72 -34.49
CA GLN A 303 -1.54 -16.02 -35.93
C GLN A 303 -0.08 -16.28 -36.29
#